data_AF-A0A8U0HXL0-F1
#
_entry.id   AF-A0A8U0HXL0-F1
#
_cell.length_a   1.000
_cell.length_b   1.000
_cell.length_c   1.000
_cell.angle_alpha   90.00
_cell.angle_beta   90.00
_cell.angle_gamma   90.00
#
_symmetry.space_group_name_H-M   'P 1'
#
loop_
_entity.id
_entity.type
_entity.pdbx_description
1 polymer ?
#
loop_
_entity_poly.entity_id
_entity_poly.type
_entity_poly.pdbx_seq_one_letter_code
_entity_poly.pdbx_strand_id
1 'polypeptide(L)'
;MSGDDEYETEMTASRDDVATVLSGVIDGVTAGSIRLGDGADAVSVEVPEDITLEIELEAEDDELSLELELEWPRPEVEESADSPTERSSGERIEDTSGEDEPPAPVGAADASQTLARFEVFRDRGDEWRWRLRHRNGNVIATSGEGYTRKHNAQKGLRSVVQNAPEAEVVEDSEH
;
A
#
# COMPACT_ATOMS: atom_id res chain seq x y z
N MET A 1 -13.00 -6.17 -16.27
CA MET A 1 -14.27 -6.36 -15.52
C MET A 1 -14.02 -5.78 -14.14
N SER A 2 -14.96 -5.01 -13.59
CA SER A 2 -14.79 -4.46 -12.23
C SER A 2 -15.33 -5.46 -11.23
N GLY A 3 -14.41 -6.09 -10.50
CA GLY A 3 -14.67 -6.83 -9.28
C GLY A 3 -13.73 -6.30 -8.22
N ASP A 4 -14.28 -5.86 -7.08
CA ASP A 4 -13.53 -5.77 -5.85
C ASP A 4 -13.42 -7.19 -5.31
N ASP A 5 -12.45 -7.95 -5.84
CA ASP A 5 -12.20 -9.35 -5.52
C ASP A 5 -11.54 -9.48 -4.12
N GLU A 6 -12.31 -9.11 -3.10
CA GLU A 6 -11.95 -9.21 -1.68
C GLU A 6 -11.94 -10.67 -1.23
N TYR A 7 -10.74 -11.25 -1.09
CA TYR A 7 -10.56 -12.63 -0.61
C TYR A 7 -10.42 -12.67 0.91
N GLU A 8 -11.54 -12.85 1.62
CA GLU A 8 -11.56 -13.12 3.06
C GLU A 8 -11.59 -14.62 3.35
N THR A 9 -10.81 -15.09 4.34
CA THR A 9 -10.91 -16.47 4.83
C THR A 9 -10.62 -16.55 6.33
N GLU A 10 -11.64 -16.90 7.11
CA GLU A 10 -11.53 -17.21 8.54
C GLU A 10 -11.38 -18.73 8.73
N MET A 11 -10.49 -19.16 9.64
CA MET A 11 -10.40 -20.56 10.05
C MET A 11 -10.18 -20.74 11.55
N THR A 12 -11.04 -21.55 12.19
CA THR A 12 -10.76 -22.15 13.50
C THR A 12 -10.23 -23.57 13.29
N ALA A 13 -8.92 -23.75 13.39
CA ALA A 13 -8.23 -25.02 13.14
C ALA A 13 -7.21 -25.35 14.25
N SER A 14 -6.51 -26.50 14.16
CA SER A 14 -5.48 -26.83 15.14
C SER A 14 -4.19 -26.03 14.87
N ARG A 15 -3.29 -26.01 15.86
CA ARG A 15 -1.96 -25.37 15.73
C ARG A 15 -1.13 -25.91 14.58
N ASP A 16 -1.31 -27.19 14.22
CA ASP A 16 -0.56 -27.85 13.14
C ASP A 16 -1.11 -27.43 11.76
N ASP A 17 -2.43 -27.31 11.65
CA ASP A 17 -3.13 -26.82 10.45
C ASP A 17 -2.78 -25.35 10.18
N VAL A 18 -2.86 -24.50 11.22
CA VAL A 18 -2.51 -23.07 11.11
C VAL A 18 -1.02 -22.89 10.77
N ALA A 19 -0.13 -23.67 11.38
CA ALA A 19 1.29 -23.67 11.01
C ALA A 19 1.54 -24.13 9.57
N THR A 20 0.74 -25.06 9.05
CA THR A 20 0.80 -25.50 7.64
C THR A 20 0.42 -24.38 6.69
N VAL A 21 -0.68 -23.64 6.97
CA VAL A 21 -1.10 -22.47 6.16
C VAL A 21 -0.04 -21.37 6.21
N LEU A 22 0.46 -21.00 7.39
CA LEU A 22 1.51 -20.00 7.54
C LEU A 22 2.82 -20.41 6.83
N SER A 23 3.16 -21.69 6.82
CA SER A 23 4.30 -22.20 6.04
C SER A 23 4.10 -22.01 4.54
N GLY A 24 2.89 -22.26 4.02
CA GLY A 24 2.53 -21.99 2.62
C GLY A 24 2.63 -20.51 2.24
N VAL A 25 2.30 -19.59 3.16
CA VAL A 25 2.51 -18.15 2.97
C VAL A 25 4.01 -17.81 2.93
N ILE A 26 4.81 -18.37 3.84
CA ILE A 26 6.27 -18.17 3.88
C ILE A 26 6.95 -18.69 2.59
N ASP A 27 6.59 -19.90 2.14
CA ASP A 27 7.07 -20.47 0.88
C ASP A 27 6.64 -19.60 -0.32
N GLY A 28 5.40 -19.11 -0.32
CA GLY A 28 4.87 -18.23 -1.37
C GLY A 28 5.58 -16.88 -1.46
N VAL A 29 5.80 -16.20 -0.33
CA VAL A 29 6.62 -14.97 -0.28
C VAL A 29 8.05 -15.24 -0.74
N THR A 30 8.65 -16.35 -0.30
CA THR A 30 10.02 -16.74 -0.69
C THR A 30 10.12 -17.06 -2.20
N ALA A 31 9.02 -17.47 -2.83
CA ALA A 31 8.92 -17.74 -4.27
C ALA A 31 8.48 -16.54 -5.11
N GLY A 32 8.11 -15.40 -4.51
CA GLY A 32 7.54 -14.24 -5.20
C GLY A 32 6.09 -14.43 -5.68
N SER A 33 5.38 -15.45 -5.18
CA SER A 33 3.99 -15.74 -5.55
C SER A 33 3.27 -16.56 -4.48
N ILE A 34 2.28 -15.97 -3.82
CA ILE A 34 1.40 -16.68 -2.87
C ILE A 34 0.23 -17.32 -3.64
N ARG A 35 -0.18 -18.54 -3.23
CA ARG A 35 -1.44 -19.17 -3.68
C ARG A 35 -2.47 -19.07 -2.55
N LEU A 36 -3.64 -18.52 -2.85
CA LEU A 36 -4.76 -18.35 -1.93
C LEU A 36 -5.89 -19.33 -2.32
N GLY A 37 -6.47 -20.00 -1.33
CA GLY A 37 -7.51 -21.02 -1.54
C GLY A 37 -7.00 -22.39 -2.03
N ASP A 38 -7.92 -23.35 -2.08
CA ASP A 38 -7.68 -24.73 -2.51
C ASP A 38 -8.40 -25.06 -3.83
N GLY A 39 -7.99 -26.15 -4.49
CA GLY A 39 -8.71 -26.70 -5.63
C GLY A 39 -8.54 -25.90 -6.92
N ALA A 40 -9.65 -25.79 -7.67
CA ALA A 40 -9.70 -25.19 -9.00
C ALA A 40 -9.81 -23.65 -8.97
N ASP A 41 -10.40 -23.12 -7.90
CA ASP A 41 -10.76 -21.71 -7.73
C ASP A 41 -9.66 -20.91 -6.98
N ALA A 42 -8.50 -21.54 -6.74
CA ALA A 42 -7.38 -20.96 -6.02
C ALA A 42 -6.67 -19.87 -6.84
N VAL A 43 -6.60 -18.67 -6.28
CA VAL A 43 -5.96 -17.48 -6.86
C VAL A 43 -4.45 -17.54 -6.63
N SER A 44 -3.67 -17.00 -7.56
CA SER A 44 -2.22 -16.77 -7.38
C SER A 44 -1.94 -15.27 -7.42
N VAL A 45 -1.19 -14.77 -6.45
CA VAL A 45 -0.89 -13.34 -6.27
C VAL A 45 0.62 -13.16 -6.28
N GLU A 46 1.13 -12.35 -7.21
CA GLU A 46 2.55 -12.02 -7.31
C GLU A 46 2.97 -11.10 -6.14
N VAL A 47 4.15 -11.37 -5.59
CA VAL A 47 4.72 -10.69 -4.42
C VAL A 47 6.07 -10.09 -4.81
N PRO A 48 6.26 -8.76 -4.75
CA PRO A 48 7.52 -8.11 -5.12
C PRO A 48 8.62 -8.35 -4.07
N GLU A 49 9.85 -7.94 -4.40
CA GLU A 49 11.00 -8.07 -3.47
C GLU A 49 10.93 -7.13 -2.26
N ASP A 50 10.30 -5.96 -2.42
CA ASP A 50 10.01 -5.00 -1.34
C ASP A 50 8.54 -5.09 -0.91
N ILE A 51 8.29 -5.59 0.30
CA ILE A 51 6.95 -5.67 0.93
C ILE A 51 6.98 -5.13 2.36
N THR A 52 5.86 -4.56 2.80
CA THR A 52 5.64 -4.18 4.21
C THR A 52 4.91 -5.29 4.95
N LEU A 53 5.37 -5.64 6.15
CA LEU A 53 4.68 -6.53 7.09
C LEU A 53 4.34 -5.74 8.36
N GLU A 54 3.05 -5.61 8.66
CA GLU A 54 2.58 -5.16 9.97
C GLU A 54 2.14 -6.37 10.82
N ILE A 55 2.43 -6.32 12.11
CA ILE A 55 2.09 -7.38 13.07
C ILE A 55 1.50 -6.70 14.31
N GLU A 56 0.26 -7.04 14.63
CA GLU A 56 -0.48 -6.44 15.75
C GLU A 56 -0.90 -7.53 16.74
N LEU A 57 -0.74 -7.26 18.03
CA LEU A 57 -1.08 -8.20 19.11
C LEU A 57 -1.93 -7.46 20.13
N GLU A 58 -3.17 -7.92 20.32
CA GLU A 58 -4.11 -7.30 21.24
C GLU A 58 -4.58 -8.29 22.29
N ALA A 59 -4.90 -7.77 23.48
CA ALA A 59 -5.37 -8.56 24.61
C ALA A 59 -6.56 -7.83 25.25
N GLU A 60 -7.73 -8.44 25.16
CA GLU A 60 -8.95 -8.02 25.85
C GLU A 60 -9.25 -9.02 26.99
N ASP A 61 -10.20 -8.72 27.89
CA ASP A 61 -10.33 -9.46 29.17
C ASP A 61 -10.48 -10.99 29.04
N ASP A 62 -11.05 -11.47 27.93
CA ASP A 62 -11.28 -12.90 27.64
C ASP A 62 -10.58 -13.41 26.35
N GLU A 63 -9.87 -12.57 25.58
CA GLU A 63 -9.35 -12.91 24.24
C GLU A 63 -7.95 -12.33 23.94
N LEU A 64 -7.21 -12.99 23.04
CA LEU A 64 -5.90 -12.57 22.53
C LEU A 64 -5.86 -12.72 21.00
N SER A 65 -5.86 -11.60 20.27
CA SER A 65 -5.73 -11.57 18.80
C SER A 65 -4.26 -11.36 18.39
N LEU A 66 -3.88 -11.94 17.26
CA LEU A 66 -2.59 -11.71 16.59
C LEU A 66 -2.86 -11.57 15.10
N GLU A 67 -2.74 -10.35 14.60
CA GLU A 67 -2.99 -9.99 13.20
C GLU A 67 -1.66 -9.84 12.46
N LEU A 68 -1.62 -10.30 11.20
CA LEU A 68 -0.47 -10.16 10.30
C LEU A 68 -0.98 -9.62 8.97
N GLU A 69 -0.56 -8.42 8.60
CA GLU A 69 -0.96 -7.76 7.36
C GLU A 69 0.26 -7.55 6.46
N LEU A 70 0.14 -7.92 5.18
CA LEU A 70 1.17 -7.72 4.17
C LEU A 70 0.68 -6.67 3.16
N GLU A 71 1.42 -5.57 3.02
CA GLU A 71 1.08 -4.44 2.15
C GLU A 71 2.19 -4.23 1.11
N TRP A 72 1.82 -4.17 -0.17
CA TRP A 72 2.70 -3.81 -1.28
C TRP A 72 1.93 -3.06 -2.37
N PRO A 73 2.57 -2.18 -3.15
CA PRO A 73 1.90 -1.45 -4.23
C PRO A 73 1.39 -2.43 -5.29
N ARG A 74 0.15 -2.21 -5.77
CA ARG A 74 -0.35 -2.91 -6.97
C ARG A 74 0.47 -2.44 -8.17
N PRO A 75 0.93 -3.35 -9.06
CA PRO A 75 1.64 -2.94 -10.26
C PRO A 75 0.71 -2.14 -11.17
N GLU A 76 1.16 -0.96 -11.62
CA GLU A 76 0.43 -0.17 -12.61
C GLU A 76 0.39 -0.93 -13.93
N VAL A 77 -0.82 -1.30 -14.36
CA VAL A 77 -1.04 -2.00 -15.62
C VAL A 77 -1.03 -1.02 -16.79
N GLU A 78 0.17 -0.64 -17.23
CA GLU A 78 0.43 0.02 -18.52
C GLU A 78 -0.37 -0.70 -19.63
N GLU A 79 -1.44 -0.06 -20.13
CA GLU A 79 -2.41 -0.65 -21.07
C GLU A 79 -1.75 -0.97 -22.42
N SER A 80 -1.09 -2.13 -22.47
CA SER A 80 -0.23 -2.56 -23.56
C SER A 80 -1.07 -2.96 -24.77
N ALA A 81 -1.34 -1.97 -25.62
CA ALA A 81 -2.13 -2.11 -26.83
C ALA A 81 -1.52 -3.15 -27.80
N ASP A 82 -2.31 -4.20 -28.04
CA ASP A 82 -2.23 -5.23 -29.09
C ASP A 82 -1.20 -5.02 -30.21
N SER A 83 -0.25 -5.97 -30.35
CA SER A 83 -0.23 -6.84 -31.55
C SER A 83 0.87 -7.93 -31.54
N PRO A 84 0.61 -9.14 -32.10
CA PRO A 84 1.59 -10.21 -32.21
C PRO A 84 2.58 -9.98 -33.36
N THR A 85 3.84 -9.67 -33.05
CA THR A 85 4.87 -9.46 -34.08
C THR A 85 5.42 -10.79 -34.62
N GLU A 86 5.03 -11.15 -35.84
CA GLU A 86 5.69 -12.21 -36.61
C GLU A 86 7.15 -11.85 -36.96
N ARG A 87 8.01 -12.86 -37.09
CA ARG A 87 9.42 -12.67 -37.43
C ARG A 87 9.59 -12.37 -38.92
N SER A 88 10.16 -11.22 -39.25
CA SER A 88 10.83 -10.99 -40.54
C SER A 88 12.11 -10.17 -40.35
N SER A 89 13.13 -10.46 -41.16
CA SER A 89 14.46 -9.86 -41.07
C SER A 89 14.66 -8.84 -42.19
N GLY A 90 15.19 -7.65 -41.87
CA GLY A 90 15.38 -6.56 -42.84
C GLY A 90 16.29 -5.44 -42.31
N GLU A 91 17.55 -5.44 -42.75
CA GLU A 91 18.63 -4.57 -42.27
C GLU A 91 18.77 -3.25 -43.07
N ARG A 92 18.86 -2.10 -42.38
CA ARG A 92 19.57 -0.89 -42.83
C ARG A 92 19.90 0.10 -41.69
N ILE A 93 20.96 0.88 -41.89
CA ILE A 93 21.58 1.92 -41.04
C ILE A 93 21.74 3.16 -42.01
N GLU A 94 21.97 4.45 -41.67
CA GLU A 94 22.72 5.13 -40.60
C GLU A 94 22.16 6.56 -40.30
N ASP A 95 22.77 7.29 -39.35
CA ASP A 95 22.60 8.75 -39.04
C ASP A 95 21.24 9.26 -38.46
N THR A 96 21.14 10.34 -37.66
CA THR A 96 22.11 11.18 -36.90
C THR A 96 21.48 11.99 -35.74
N SER A 97 22.27 12.23 -34.67
CA SER A 97 22.25 13.40 -33.73
C SER A 97 21.06 13.68 -32.75
N GLY A 98 21.42 14.25 -31.58
CA GLY A 98 20.58 14.54 -30.40
C GLY A 98 21.02 13.65 -29.21
N GLU A 99 21.69 14.13 -28.15
CA GLU A 99 21.22 15.01 -27.05
C GLU A 99 20.07 14.32 -26.27
N ASP A 100 20.17 13.95 -24.97
CA ASP A 100 21.08 14.39 -23.88
C ASP A 100 21.41 13.25 -22.85
N GLU A 101 22.23 13.55 -21.85
CA GLU A 101 22.61 12.71 -20.69
C GLU A 101 21.37 12.17 -19.90
N PRO A 102 21.37 10.93 -19.37
CA PRO A 102 20.17 10.33 -18.76
C PRO A 102 19.70 11.06 -17.47
N PRO A 103 18.38 11.27 -17.30
CA PRO A 103 17.83 11.73 -16.03
C PRO A 103 18.02 10.67 -14.94
N ALA A 104 18.66 11.08 -13.83
CA ALA A 104 18.81 10.25 -12.64
C ALA A 104 17.45 9.88 -12.01
N PRO A 105 17.36 8.79 -11.22
CA PRO A 105 16.14 8.45 -10.50
C PRO A 105 15.68 9.61 -9.62
N VAL A 106 14.40 9.98 -9.73
CA VAL A 106 13.78 11.14 -9.05
C VAL A 106 13.48 10.88 -7.57
N GLY A 107 14.46 10.32 -6.85
CA GLY A 107 14.46 10.24 -5.39
C GLY A 107 14.97 11.54 -4.75
N ALA A 108 14.39 11.92 -3.60
CA ALA A 108 14.79 13.06 -2.77
C ALA A 108 14.61 14.46 -3.40
N ALA A 109 13.36 14.83 -3.71
CA ALA A 109 12.97 16.23 -3.77
C ALA A 109 13.07 16.88 -2.36
N ASP A 110 14.10 17.72 -2.17
CA ASP A 110 14.37 18.61 -1.02
C ASP A 110 13.83 18.20 0.36
N ALA A 111 14.59 17.39 1.09
CA ALA A 111 14.34 17.09 2.51
C ALA A 111 14.72 18.26 3.46
N SER A 112 14.56 19.53 3.05
CA SER A 112 15.01 20.72 3.78
C SER A 112 13.91 21.76 4.11
N GLN A 113 12.73 21.68 3.49
CA GLN A 113 11.69 22.71 3.67
C GLN A 113 10.28 22.20 4.05
N THR A 114 10.17 21.11 4.82
CA THR A 114 8.88 20.67 5.39
C THR A 114 8.34 21.68 6.41
N LEU A 115 7.54 22.66 5.95
CA LEU A 115 7.01 23.76 6.79
C LEU A 115 5.97 23.33 7.83
N ALA A 116 5.49 22.08 7.75
CA ALA A 116 4.50 21.50 8.63
C ALA A 116 4.90 20.07 9.05
N ARG A 117 4.38 19.64 10.20
CA ARG A 117 4.64 18.34 10.82
C ARG A 117 3.32 17.63 11.12
N PHE A 118 3.26 16.33 10.86
CA PHE A 118 2.19 15.49 11.37
C PHE A 118 2.40 15.12 12.85
N GLU A 119 1.30 15.11 13.60
CA GLU A 119 1.26 14.74 15.02
C GLU A 119 0.10 13.78 15.26
N VAL A 120 0.39 12.55 15.68
CA VAL A 120 -0.60 11.62 16.25
C VAL A 120 -0.70 11.90 17.75
N PHE A 121 -1.92 12.10 18.26
CA PHE A 121 -2.20 12.42 19.66
C PHE A 121 -3.49 11.76 20.13
N ARG A 122 -3.62 11.53 21.44
CA ARG A 122 -4.90 11.17 22.07
C ARG A 122 -5.64 12.46 22.45
N ASP A 123 -6.95 12.51 22.24
CA ASP A 123 -7.76 13.70 22.48
C ASP A 123 -8.45 13.69 23.86
N ARG A 124 -9.65 14.32 23.99
CA ARG A 124 -10.43 14.35 25.23
C ARG A 124 -11.56 13.32 25.30
N GLY A 125 -11.87 12.63 24.20
CA GLY A 125 -12.77 11.48 24.15
C GLY A 125 -12.02 10.15 24.34
N ASP A 126 -10.73 10.20 24.70
CA ASP A 126 -9.80 9.07 24.72
C ASP A 126 -9.57 8.41 23.32
N GLU A 127 -9.94 9.12 22.25
CA GLU A 127 -9.70 8.72 20.85
C GLU A 127 -8.30 9.15 20.39
N TRP A 128 -7.72 8.39 19.45
CA TRP A 128 -6.51 8.76 18.73
C TRP A 128 -6.86 9.54 17.46
N ARG A 129 -6.18 10.66 17.24
CA ARG A 129 -6.34 11.51 16.05
C ARG A 129 -4.98 11.92 15.51
N TRP A 130 -4.89 12.17 14.20
CA TRP A 130 -3.72 12.81 13.60
C TRP A 130 -4.05 14.25 13.20
N ARG A 131 -3.02 15.11 13.15
CA ARG A 131 -3.13 16.48 12.63
C ARG A 131 -1.86 16.93 11.94
N LEU A 132 -1.99 17.79 10.93
CA LEU A 132 -0.89 18.50 10.30
C LEU A 132 -0.77 19.90 10.95
N ARG A 133 0.33 20.15 11.69
CA ARG A 133 0.65 21.46 12.28
C ARG A 133 1.69 22.20 11.45
N HIS A 134 1.36 23.41 11.00
CA HIS A 134 2.34 24.33 10.40
C HIS A 134 3.25 24.95 11.48
N ARG A 135 4.47 25.34 11.10
CA ARG A 135 5.46 25.97 12.01
C ARG A 135 4.99 27.25 12.73
N ASN A 136 3.93 27.92 12.27
CA ASN A 136 3.33 29.06 12.97
C ASN A 136 2.34 28.66 14.08
N GLY A 137 2.14 27.36 14.31
CA GLY A 137 1.20 26.82 15.30
C GLY A 137 -0.18 26.46 14.75
N ASN A 138 -0.54 26.88 13.54
CA ASN A 138 -1.85 26.58 12.95
C ASN A 138 -1.99 25.07 12.63
N VAL A 139 -3.21 24.55 12.74
CA VAL A 139 -3.58 23.26 12.11
C VAL A 139 -3.90 23.54 10.64
N ILE A 140 -3.40 22.71 9.73
CA ILE A 140 -3.77 22.70 8.30
C ILE A 140 -4.85 21.64 8.07
N ALA A 141 -4.65 20.43 8.59
CA ALA A 141 -5.55 19.29 8.42
C ALA A 141 -5.61 18.43 9.70
N THR A 142 -6.67 17.63 9.84
CA THR A 142 -6.87 16.61 10.90
C THR A 142 -7.43 15.35 10.29
N SER A 143 -7.32 14.21 11.01
CA SER A 143 -8.30 13.15 10.79
C SER A 143 -9.71 13.71 11.03
N GLY A 144 -10.63 13.49 10.10
CA GLY A 144 -12.03 13.90 10.28
C GLY A 144 -12.67 13.20 11.48
N GLU A 145 -12.33 11.92 11.63
CA GLU A 145 -12.81 11.04 12.69
C GLU A 145 -11.75 10.78 13.76
N GLY A 146 -12.17 10.10 14.83
CA GLY A 146 -11.30 9.57 15.87
C GLY A 146 -11.15 8.06 15.71
N TYR A 147 -9.96 7.54 16.02
CA TYR A 147 -9.65 6.12 15.97
C TYR A 147 -9.56 5.57 17.39
N THR A 148 -10.09 4.37 17.62
CA THR A 148 -10.00 3.68 18.93
C THR A 148 -8.55 3.37 19.33
N ARG A 149 -7.68 3.15 18.35
CA ARG A 149 -6.32 2.64 18.53
C ARG A 149 -5.28 3.51 17.81
N LYS A 150 -4.05 3.53 18.34
CA LYS A 150 -2.99 4.44 17.86
C LYS A 150 -2.48 4.07 16.47
N HIS A 151 -2.36 2.77 16.17
CA HIS A 151 -1.97 2.28 14.85
C HIS A 151 -2.94 2.73 13.76
N ASN A 152 -4.25 2.70 14.01
CA ASN A 152 -5.26 3.16 13.06
C ASN A 152 -5.10 4.65 12.73
N ALA A 153 -4.78 5.49 13.73
CA ALA A 153 -4.40 6.89 13.49
C ALA A 153 -3.05 7.08 12.77
N GLN A 154 -2.18 6.06 12.75
CA GLN A 154 -0.95 6.02 11.96
C GLN A 154 -1.18 5.49 10.53
N LYS A 155 -2.00 4.45 10.34
CA LYS A 155 -2.39 3.87 9.04
C LYS A 155 -3.21 4.88 8.21
N GLY A 156 -4.22 5.50 8.81
CA GLY A 156 -4.95 6.61 8.19
C GLY A 156 -4.07 7.83 7.88
N LEU A 157 -3.00 8.06 8.66
CA LEU A 157 -2.01 9.08 8.34
C LEU A 157 -1.12 8.68 7.15
N ARG A 158 -0.64 7.42 7.08
CA ARG A 158 0.14 6.92 5.92
C ARG A 158 -0.66 7.01 4.63
N SER A 159 -1.92 6.56 4.65
CA SER A 159 -2.85 6.65 3.52
C SER A 159 -2.98 8.10 3.02
N VAL A 160 -3.21 9.07 3.90
CA VAL A 160 -3.28 10.49 3.50
C VAL A 160 -1.94 11.01 2.98
N VAL A 161 -0.79 10.62 3.56
CA VAL A 161 0.52 11.02 3.04
C VAL A 161 0.81 10.45 1.64
N GLN A 162 0.32 9.24 1.35
CA GLN A 162 0.50 8.57 0.07
C GLN A 162 -0.45 9.09 -1.01
N ASN A 163 -1.72 9.33 -0.69
CA ASN A 163 -2.75 9.68 -1.68
C ASN A 163 -2.90 11.20 -1.91
N ALA A 164 -2.55 12.05 -0.95
CA ALA A 164 -2.70 13.51 -1.08
C ALA A 164 -1.86 14.20 -2.19
N PRO A 165 -0.72 13.66 -2.68
CA PRO A 165 -0.02 14.22 -3.84
C PRO A 165 -0.77 14.05 -5.16
N GLU A 166 -1.63 13.04 -5.27
CA GLU A 166 -2.29 12.60 -6.51
C GLU A 166 -3.81 12.89 -6.53
N ALA A 167 -4.40 13.21 -5.38
CA ALA A 167 -5.82 13.49 -5.23
C ALA A 167 -6.29 14.73 -6.02
N GLU A 168 -7.35 14.56 -6.83
CA GLU A 168 -8.02 15.67 -7.51
C GLU A 168 -8.70 16.61 -6.50
N VAL A 169 -8.53 17.92 -6.69
CA VAL A 169 -9.14 18.95 -5.84
C VAL A 169 -10.52 19.32 -6.38
N VAL A 170 -11.55 18.70 -5.82
CA VAL A 170 -12.96 18.99 -6.15
C VAL A 170 -13.48 20.15 -5.30
N GLU A 171 -13.87 21.26 -5.95
CA GLU A 171 -14.46 22.43 -5.29
C GLU A 171 -16.00 22.30 -5.13
N ASP A 172 -16.45 21.52 -4.15
CA ASP A 172 -17.88 21.31 -3.90
C ASP A 172 -18.55 22.59 -3.36
N SER A 173 -19.10 23.38 -4.29
CA SER A 173 -19.62 24.73 -4.07
C SER A 173 -21.15 24.72 -3.88
N GLU A 174 -21.63 24.06 -2.83
CA GLU A 174 -23.04 24.15 -2.42
C GLU A 174 -23.42 25.60 -2.02
N HIS A 175 -24.64 26.03 -2.35
CA HIS A 175 -25.11 27.43 -2.29
C HIS A 175 -26.49 27.59 -1.65
#